data_AF-A0A1F7YM88-F1
#
_entry.id   AF-A0A1F7YM88-F1
#
_cell.length_a   1.000
_cell.length_b   1.000
_cell.length_c   1.000
_cell.angle_alpha   90.00
_cell.angle_beta   90.00
_cell.angle_gamma   90.00
#
_symmetry.space_group_name_H-M   'P 1'
#
loop_
_entity.id
_entity.type
_entity.pdbx_description
1 polymer ?
#
loop_
_entity_poly.entity_id
_entity_poly.type
_entity_poly.pdbx_seq_one_letter_code
_entity_poly.pdbx_strand_id
1 'polypeptide(L)'
;MANIKFKSDKYKKSRGGYSRLLDIQCAKCGEHLFFYQKDGPGILKRMYLDRIYESDKYSKLENKALKTIPQLVCLKCNELLGVPYIYQKEDRLAFRLFVGGITKKIVKSK
;
A
#
# COMPACT_ATOMS: atom_id res chain seq x y z
N MET A 1 16.19 8.14 5.61
CA MET A 1 14.92 8.85 5.88
C MET A 1 14.27 9.09 4.53
N ALA A 2 13.06 8.57 4.31
CA ALA A 2 12.37 8.67 3.03
C ALA A 2 11.83 10.10 2.82
N ASN A 3 12.22 10.77 1.73
CA ASN A 3 11.73 12.09 1.33
C ASN A 3 10.51 11.87 0.41
N ILE A 4 9.35 11.58 1.02
CA ILE A 4 8.13 11.21 0.30
C ILE A 4 7.15 12.37 0.29
N LYS A 5 6.87 12.90 -0.91
CA LYS A 5 5.80 13.88 -1.09
C LYS A 5 4.45 13.16 -1.14
N PHE A 6 3.59 13.42 -0.15
CA PHE A 6 2.26 12.84 -0.10
C PHE A 6 1.40 13.28 -1.29
N LYS A 7 0.76 12.31 -1.94
CA LYS A 7 -0.27 12.56 -2.94
C LYS A 7 -1.53 13.08 -2.23
N SER A 8 -2.23 14.01 -2.87
CA SER A 8 -3.51 14.55 -2.38
C SER A 8 -4.54 14.44 -3.50
N ASP A 9 -5.58 13.64 -3.29
CA ASP A 9 -6.69 13.50 -4.22
C ASP A 9 -7.99 14.10 -3.65
N LYS A 10 -9.04 14.15 -4.47
CA LYS A 10 -10.38 14.63 -4.07
C LYS A 10 -10.99 13.84 -2.90
N TYR A 11 -10.52 12.61 -2.65
CA TYR A 11 -11.02 11.75 -1.58
C TYR A 11 -10.30 11.96 -0.25
N LYS A 12 -9.22 12.74 -0.20
CA LYS A 12 -8.48 12.98 1.05
C LYS A 12 -9.37 13.61 2.14
N LYS A 13 -10.22 14.58 1.78
CA LYS A 13 -11.14 15.23 2.74
C LYS A 13 -12.19 14.26 3.28
N SER A 14 -12.80 13.45 2.42
CA SER A 14 -13.80 12.46 2.84
C SER A 14 -13.19 11.32 3.68
N ARG A 15 -11.87 11.11 3.59
CA ARG A 15 -11.10 10.18 4.42
C ARG A 15 -10.52 10.83 5.68
N GLY A 16 -11.06 11.94 6.17
CA GLY A 16 -10.62 12.54 7.42
C GLY A 16 -9.47 13.54 7.31
N GLY A 17 -9.07 13.92 6.09
CA GLY A 17 -8.25 15.11 5.84
C GLY A 17 -6.75 14.98 6.14
N TYR A 18 -6.30 13.92 6.81
CA TYR A 18 -4.89 13.69 7.11
C TYR A 18 -4.35 12.41 6.44
N SER A 19 -3.04 12.42 6.20
CA SER A 19 -2.28 11.32 5.62
C SER A 19 -1.14 10.95 6.54
N ARG A 20 -0.84 9.66 6.65
CA ARG A 20 0.31 9.14 7.39
C ARG A 20 1.12 8.22 6.49
N LEU A 21 2.43 8.22 6.67
CA LEU A 21 3.31 7.26 6.04
C LEU A 21 3.40 6.02 6.93
N LEU A 22 3.16 4.86 6.33
CA LEU A 22 3.30 3.57 6.97
C LEU A 22 4.49 2.84 6.34
N ASP A 23 5.40 2.39 7.18
CA ASP A 23 6.33 1.33 6.83
C ASP A 23 5.58 0.00 6.87
N ILE A 24 5.50 -0.66 5.72
CA ILE A 24 4.83 -1.95 5.57
C ILE A 24 5.87 -3.04 5.55
N GLN A 25 5.71 -3.98 6.47
CA GLN A 25 6.62 -5.09 6.68
C GLN A 25 5.85 -6.41 6.56
N CYS A 26 6.56 -7.48 6.20
CA CYS A 26 6.00 -8.81 6.24
C CYS A 26 5.77 -9.22 7.70
N ALA A 27 4.56 -9.66 8.05
CA ALA A 27 4.27 -10.08 9.43
C ALA A 27 5.03 -11.35 9.82
N LYS A 28 5.39 -12.20 8.85
CA LYS A 28 6.06 -13.49 9.08
C LYS A 28 7.55 -13.35 9.35
N CYS A 29 8.26 -12.54 8.56
CA CYS A 29 9.73 -12.43 8.64
C CYS A 29 10.25 -11.03 9.00
N GLY A 30 9.35 -10.04 9.19
CA GLY A 30 9.72 -8.67 9.54
C GLY A 30 10.37 -7.87 8.41
N GLU A 31 10.47 -8.44 7.19
CA GLU A 31 11.14 -7.78 6.07
C GLU A 31 10.40 -6.51 5.65
N HIS A 32 11.15 -5.43 5.45
CA HIS A 32 10.60 -4.20 4.87
C HIS A 32 10.17 -4.45 3.43
N LEU A 33 8.94 -4.09 3.10
CA LEU A 33 8.40 -4.27 1.74
C LEU A 33 8.41 -2.96 0.97
N PHE A 34 7.86 -1.91 1.58
CA PHE A 34 7.76 -0.57 1.00
C PHE A 34 7.10 0.40 1.98
N PHE A 35 7.07 1.68 1.60
CA PHE A 35 6.27 2.68 2.30
C PHE A 35 4.90 2.85 1.64
N TYR A 36 3.88 3.13 2.45
CA TYR A 36 2.52 3.35 2.00
C TYR A 36 1.89 4.58 2.63
N GLN A 37 1.30 5.44 1.80
CA GLN A 37 0.50 6.54 2.30
C GLN A 37 -0.92 6.07 2.65
N LYS A 38 -1.23 6.09 3.95
CA LYS A 38 -2.58 5.86 4.45
C LYS A 38 -3.29 7.19 4.70
N ASP A 39 -4.40 7.39 4.02
CA ASP A 39 -5.33 8.48 4.31
C ASP A 39 -6.36 8.02 5.35
N GLY A 40 -6.55 8.82 6.40
CA GLY A 40 -7.63 8.64 7.37
C GLY A 40 -7.44 7.62 8.49
N PRO A 41 -8.47 7.47 9.35
CA PRO A 41 -8.47 6.54 10.48
C PRO A 41 -8.74 5.08 10.06
N GLY A 42 -8.71 4.15 11.02
CA GLY A 42 -9.11 2.75 10.80
C GLY A 42 -8.03 1.79 10.31
N ILE A 43 -8.42 0.52 10.16
CA ILE A 43 -7.53 -0.58 9.77
C ILE A 43 -7.25 -0.62 8.27
N LEU A 44 -6.07 -1.10 7.91
CA LEU A 44 -5.63 -1.21 6.52
C LEU A 44 -6.10 -2.56 5.95
N LYS A 45 -7.27 -2.56 5.32
CA LYS A 45 -7.83 -3.76 4.63
C LYS A 45 -7.37 -3.87 3.17
N ARG A 46 -6.99 -2.74 2.59
CA ARG A 46 -6.64 -2.59 1.18
C ARG A 46 -5.55 -1.55 1.02
N MET A 47 -4.81 -1.64 -0.07
CA MET A 47 -3.71 -0.73 -0.37
C MET A 47 -3.78 -0.28 -1.81
N TYR A 48 -3.95 1.01 -2.06
CA TYR A 48 -3.97 1.53 -3.43
C TYR A 48 -2.56 1.52 -4.02
N LEU A 49 -2.43 1.06 -5.27
CA LEU A 49 -1.12 0.91 -5.92
C LEU A 49 -0.40 2.24 -6.09
N ASP A 50 -1.14 3.29 -6.43
CA ASP A 50 -0.59 4.62 -6.63
C ASP A 50 -0.17 5.31 -5.31
N ARG A 51 -0.42 4.69 -4.15
CA ARG A 51 -0.02 5.18 -2.82
C ARG A 51 1.17 4.41 -2.24
N ILE A 52 1.75 3.48 -3.01
CA ILE A 52 2.96 2.73 -2.67
C ILE A 52 4.19 3.54 -3.10
N TYR A 53 5.18 3.62 -2.22
CA TYR A 53 6.43 4.35 -2.41
C TYR A 53 7.61 3.43 -2.16
N GLU A 54 8.74 3.74 -2.82
CA GLU A 54 10.02 3.03 -2.63
C GLU A 54 9.88 1.51 -2.79
N SER A 55 9.27 1.10 -3.90
CA SER A 55 9.18 -0.32 -4.28
C SER A 55 9.49 -0.51 -5.75
N ASP A 56 10.54 -1.25 -6.09
CA ASP A 56 10.88 -1.51 -7.49
C ASP A 56 9.82 -2.35 -8.21
N LYS A 57 9.19 -3.27 -7.47
CA LYS A 57 8.22 -4.22 -8.03
C LYS A 57 6.79 -3.68 -8.06
N TYR A 58 6.41 -2.86 -7.08
CA TYR A 58 5.02 -2.46 -6.86
C TYR A 58 4.74 -0.98 -7.10
N SER A 59 5.76 -0.14 -7.26
CA SER A 59 5.55 1.26 -7.63
C SER A 59 5.17 1.41 -9.10
N LYS A 60 4.42 2.47 -9.43
CA LYS A 60 4.02 2.83 -10.80
C LYS A 60 3.16 1.78 -11.52
N LEU A 61 2.55 0.85 -10.79
CA LEU A 61 1.64 -0.16 -11.35
C LEU A 61 0.21 0.34 -11.55
N GLU A 62 -0.10 1.58 -11.16
CA GLU A 62 -1.44 2.16 -11.23
C GLU A 62 -2.00 2.34 -12.65
N ASN A 63 -1.14 2.37 -13.68
CA ASN A 63 -1.56 2.50 -15.08
C ASN A 63 -1.54 1.17 -15.84
N LYS A 64 -1.22 0.05 -15.17
CA LYS A 64 -1.15 -1.26 -15.81
C LYS A 64 -2.49 -1.98 -15.75
N ALA A 65 -2.74 -2.86 -16.72
CA ALA A 65 -3.91 -3.74 -16.69
C ALA A 65 -3.85 -4.69 -15.49
N LEU A 66 -4.98 -4.90 -14.80
CA LEU A 66 -5.08 -5.74 -13.60
C LEU A 66 -4.41 -7.12 -13.77
N LYS A 67 -4.55 -7.74 -14.95
CA LYS A 67 -3.97 -9.06 -15.28
C LYS A 67 -2.43 -9.10 -15.24
N THR A 68 -1.79 -7.94 -15.39
CA THR A 68 -0.32 -7.82 -15.40
C THR A 68 0.25 -7.48 -14.02
N ILE A 69 -0.61 -7.19 -13.05
CA ILE A 69 -0.20 -6.79 -11.71
C ILE A 69 0.12 -8.06 -10.94
N PRO A 70 1.35 -8.24 -10.45
CA PRO A 70 1.70 -9.41 -9.68
C PRO A 70 0.99 -9.40 -8.33
N GLN A 71 0.84 -10.58 -7.74
CA GLN A 71 0.41 -10.69 -6.36
C GLN A 71 1.41 -10.03 -5.40
N LEU A 72 0.91 -9.57 -4.26
CA LEU A 72 1.75 -9.01 -3.21
C LEU A 72 2.35 -10.17 -2.43
N VAL A 73 3.65 -10.41 -2.61
CA VAL A 73 4.40 -11.52 -2.03
C VAL A 73 5.66 -10.97 -1.37
N CYS A 74 6.02 -11.49 -0.20
CA CYS A 74 7.30 -11.18 0.42
C CYS A 74 8.43 -11.89 -0.33
N LEU A 75 9.40 -11.16 -0.88
CA LEU A 75 10.52 -11.76 -1.62
C LEU A 75 11.49 -12.58 -0.74
N LYS A 76 11.47 -12.35 0.59
CA LYS A 76 12.36 -13.04 1.53
C LYS A 76 11.81 -14.39 2.01
N CYS A 77 10.50 -14.47 2.26
CA CYS A 77 9.88 -15.68 2.82
C CYS A 77 8.79 -16.29 1.92
N ASN A 78 8.57 -15.72 0.74
CA ASN A 78 7.56 -16.11 -0.24
C ASN A 78 6.12 -16.15 0.28
N GLU A 79 5.86 -15.48 1.41
CA GLU A 79 4.53 -15.39 1.98
C GLU A 79 3.63 -14.53 1.07
N LEU A 80 2.43 -15.04 0.79
CA LEU A 80 1.42 -14.32 0.03
C LEU A 80 0.68 -13.35 0.95
N LEU A 81 0.81 -12.05 0.69
CA LEU A 81 0.34 -10.97 1.57
C LEU A 81 -0.94 -10.32 1.07
N GLY A 82 -1.22 -10.43 -0.23
CA GLY A 82 -2.42 -9.88 -0.83
C GLY A 82 -2.53 -10.12 -2.34
N VAL A 83 -3.72 -9.83 -2.87
CA VAL A 83 -4.04 -10.01 -4.29
C VAL A 83 -4.48 -8.70 -4.92
N PRO A 84 -4.09 -8.41 -6.17
CA PRO A 84 -4.51 -7.20 -6.87
C PRO A 84 -6.00 -7.30 -7.24
N TYR A 85 -6.71 -6.19 -7.13
CA TYR A 85 -8.10 -6.06 -7.56
C TYR A 85 -8.43 -4.60 -7.89
N ILE A 86 -9.56 -4.37 -8.56
CA ILE A 86 -10.10 -3.03 -8.80
C ILE A 86 -11.12 -2.73 -7.70
N TYR A 87 -10.93 -1.63 -6.98
CA TYR A 87 -11.92 -1.14 -6.04
C TYR A 87 -13.00 -0.36 -6.77
N GLN A 88 -14.13 -1.02 -7.03
CA GLN A 88 -15.23 -0.52 -7.85
C GLN A 88 -15.77 0.87 -7.44
N LYS A 89 -15.81 1.22 -6.14
CA LYS A 89 -16.36 2.52 -5.71
C LYS A 89 -15.53 3.72 -6.18
N GLU A 90 -14.27 3.50 -6.51
CA GLU A 90 -13.34 4.56 -6.94
C GLU A 90 -12.65 4.22 -8.27
N ASP A 91 -13.06 3.11 -8.89
CA ASP A 91 -12.44 2.52 -10.09
C ASP A 91 -10.91 2.53 -10.04
N ARG A 92 -10.36 2.11 -8.89
CA ARG A 92 -8.93 2.28 -8.58
C ARG A 92 -8.28 0.96 -8.22
N LEU A 93 -7.09 0.74 -8.78
CA LEU A 93 -6.30 -0.46 -8.52
C LEU A 93 -5.77 -0.48 -7.08
N ALA A 94 -5.94 -1.62 -6.43
CA ALA A 94 -5.51 -1.85 -5.07
C ALA A 94 -5.10 -3.30 -4.84
N PHE A 95 -4.30 -3.54 -3.80
CA PHE A 95 -4.15 -4.86 -3.20
C PHE A 95 -5.20 -5.06 -2.11
N ARG A 96 -5.90 -6.20 -2.17
CA ARG A 96 -6.66 -6.74 -1.04
C ARG A 96 -5.70 -7.51 -0.16
N LEU A 97 -5.53 -7.07 1.07
CA LEU A 97 -4.60 -7.68 2.01
C LEU A 97 -5.22 -8.90 2.68
N PHE A 98 -4.40 -9.91 2.94
CA PHE A 98 -4.78 -11.00 3.84
C PHE A 98 -4.66 -10.55 5.30
N VAL A 99 -5.60 -11.01 6.12
CA VAL A 99 -5.63 -10.67 7.55
C VAL A 99 -4.38 -11.23 8.20
N GLY A 100 -3.61 -10.36 8.87
CA GLY A 100 -2.37 -10.75 9.54
C GLY A 100 -1.16 -10.95 8.60
N GLY A 101 -1.29 -10.75 7.28
CA GLY A 101 -0.16 -10.91 6.36
C GLY A 101 0.92 -9.83 6.52
N ILE A 102 0.53 -8.62 6.90
CA ILE A 102 1.45 -7.49 7.03
C ILE A 102 1.44 -6.88 8.42
N THR A 103 2.58 -6.35 8.83
CA THR A 103 2.73 -5.42 9.95
C THR A 103 2.92 -4.01 9.41
N LYS A 104 2.50 -3.02 10.20
CA LYS A 104 2.54 -1.60 9.81
C LYS A 104 3.10 -0.76 10.94
N LYS A 105 4.05 0.12 10.62
CA LYS A 105 4.63 1.07 11.57
C LYS A 105 4.48 2.49 11.03
N ILE A 106 3.98 3.41 11.85
CA ILE A 106 3.88 4.81 11.43
C ILE A 106 5.29 5.41 11.43
N VAL A 107 5.69 5.99 10.31
CA VAL A 107 6.98 6.64 10.14
C VAL A 107 6.79 8.10 9.75
N LYS A 108 7.77 8.95 10.09
CA LYS A 108 7.76 10.35 9.65
C LYS A 108 8.26 10.42 8.22
N SER A 109 7.49 11.06 7.36
CA SER A 109 7.99 11.54 6.07
C SER A 109 8.80 12.80 6.33
N LYS A 110 10.03 12.88 5.81
CA LYS A 110 10.87 14.08 5.93
C LYS A 110 10.62 15.02 4.76
#